data_AF-A0A849DFI8-F1
#
_entry.id   AF-A0A849DFI8-F1
#
_cell.length_a   1.000
_cell.length_b   1.000
_cell.length_c   1.000
_cell.angle_alpha   90.00
_cell.angle_beta   90.00
_cell.angle_gamma   90.00
#
_symmetry.space_group_name_H-M   'P 1'
#
loop_
_entity.id
_entity.type
_entity.pdbx_description
1 polymer ?
#
loop_
_entity_poly.entity_id
_entity_poly.type
_entity_poly.pdbx_seq_one_letter_code
_entity_poly.pdbx_strand_id
1 'polypeptide(L)'
;MSIDYKAEINRLKKELDVTVVAHYYQRDEVFEMADIIGDSLELARRSKADTNPWVVFCGVGFMGQSVKVIAPEKRVLMPKIACCAMARMM
;
A
#
# COMPACT_ATOMS: atom_id res chain seq x y z
N MET A 1 -18.30 17.07 15.35
CA MET A 1 -17.47 17.50 14.20
C MET A 1 -17.04 16.24 13.47
N SER A 2 -17.63 15.93 12.30
CA SER A 2 -17.19 14.76 11.52
C SER A 2 -15.87 15.12 10.82
N ILE A 3 -14.81 14.38 11.10
CA ILE A 3 -13.53 14.54 10.40
C ILE A 3 -13.73 14.01 8.98
N ASP A 4 -13.40 14.82 7.98
CA ASP A 4 -13.30 14.35 6.60
C ASP A 4 -11.98 13.60 6.40
N TYR A 5 -12.03 12.28 6.53
CA TYR A 5 -10.87 11.42 6.38
C TYR A 5 -10.24 11.49 4.99
N LYS A 6 -11.03 11.73 3.92
CA LYS A 6 -10.53 11.79 2.55
C LYS A 6 -9.68 13.03 2.34
N ALA A 7 -10.14 14.19 2.84
CA ALA A 7 -9.35 15.41 2.80
C ALA A 7 -8.06 15.28 3.63
N GLU A 8 -8.16 14.70 4.83
CA GLU A 8 -7.02 14.57 5.73
C GLU A 8 -5.95 13.60 5.22
N ILE A 9 -6.35 12.44 4.69
CA ILE A 9 -5.41 11.48 4.09
C ILE A 9 -4.68 12.12 2.89
N ASN A 10 -5.39 12.85 2.03
CA ASN A 10 -4.75 13.53 0.89
C ASN A 10 -3.78 14.64 1.31
N ARG A 11 -4.08 15.33 2.43
CA ARG A 11 -3.16 16.30 3.02
C ARG A 11 -1.88 15.60 3.50
N LEU A 12 -2.01 14.54 4.30
CA LEU A 12 -0.89 13.79 4.86
C LEU A 12 -0.05 13.10 3.78
N LYS A 13 -0.66 12.57 2.71
CA LYS A 13 0.06 11.97 1.58
C LYS A 13 1.05 12.94 0.94
N LYS A 14 0.64 14.19 0.77
CA LYS A 14 1.47 15.26 0.21
C LYS A 14 2.51 15.76 1.20
N GLU A 15 2.15 15.91 2.46
CA GLU A 15 3.05 16.42 3.50
C GLU A 15 4.18 15.44 3.81
N LEU A 16 3.86 14.15 3.90
CA LEU A 16 4.82 13.09 4.24
C LEU A 16 5.53 12.52 3.02
N ASP A 17 5.14 12.94 1.82
CA ASP A 17 5.58 12.40 0.53
C ASP A 17 5.57 10.87 0.56
N VAL A 18 4.37 10.27 0.53
CA VAL A 18 4.21 8.81 0.57
C VAL A 18 3.35 8.31 -0.58
N THR A 19 3.71 7.17 -1.15
CA THR A 19 2.91 6.49 -2.19
C THR A 19 1.98 5.47 -1.55
N VAL A 20 0.67 5.62 -1.74
CA VAL A 20 -0.34 4.66 -1.27
C VAL A 20 -0.62 3.64 -2.35
N VAL A 21 -0.49 2.36 -2.00
CA VAL A 21 -0.62 1.23 -2.92
C VAL A 21 -1.73 0.33 -2.44
N ALA A 22 -2.72 0.02 -3.28
CA ALA A 22 -3.86 -0.82 -2.90
C ALA A 22 -4.06 -2.01 -3.83
N HIS A 23 -4.37 -3.17 -3.24
CA HIS A 23 -4.83 -4.34 -3.99
C HIS A 23 -6.28 -4.16 -4.45
N TYR A 24 -6.65 -4.78 -5.57
CA TYR A 24 -8.03 -4.77 -6.11
C TYR A 24 -9.12 -5.22 -5.14
N TYR A 25 -8.79 -5.92 -4.07
CA TYR A 25 -9.75 -6.42 -3.07
C TYR A 25 -9.92 -5.47 -1.88
N GLN A 26 -9.33 -4.28 -1.92
CA GLN A 26 -9.57 -3.26 -0.92
C GLN A 26 -10.97 -2.67 -1.06
N ARG A 27 -11.46 -2.09 0.04
CA ARG A 27 -12.72 -1.35 0.04
C ARG A 27 -12.62 -0.12 -0.87
N ASP A 28 -13.75 0.29 -1.44
CA ASP A 28 -13.84 1.44 -2.34
C ASP A 28 -13.20 2.70 -1.73
N GLU A 29 -13.43 2.94 -0.44
CA GLU A 29 -12.84 4.08 0.30
C GLU A 29 -11.29 4.08 0.28
N VAL A 30 -10.65 2.91 0.32
CA VAL A 30 -9.19 2.76 0.26
C VAL A 30 -8.72 2.79 -1.19
N PHE A 31 -9.49 2.19 -2.09
CA PHE A 31 -9.24 2.17 -3.52
C PHE A 31 -9.18 3.59 -4.09
N GLU A 32 -10.14 4.44 -3.73
CA GLU A 32 -10.19 5.85 -4.14
C GLU A 32 -9.01 6.68 -3.60
N MET A 33 -8.36 6.25 -2.51
CA MET A 33 -7.23 6.96 -1.90
C MET A 33 -5.86 6.49 -2.43
N ALA A 34 -5.83 5.39 -3.19
CA ALA A 34 -4.58 4.80 -3.66
C ALA A 34 -4.01 5.55 -4.86
N ASP A 35 -2.69 5.73 -4.88
CA ASP A 35 -1.95 6.26 -6.03
C ASP A 35 -1.67 5.15 -7.05
N ILE A 36 -1.45 3.93 -6.55
CA ILE A 36 -1.17 2.75 -7.37
C ILE A 36 -2.15 1.66 -7.00
N ILE A 37 -2.81 1.12 -8.02
CA ILE A 37 -3.78 0.04 -7.90
C ILE A 37 -3.34 -1.09 -8.82
N GLY A 38 -3.45 -2.33 -8.36
CA GLY A 38 -3.01 -3.48 -9.12
C GLY A 38 -3.26 -4.83 -8.46
N ASP A 39 -2.89 -5.88 -9.19
CA ASP A 39 -2.76 -7.23 -8.66
C ASP A 39 -1.39 -7.44 -7.98
N SER A 40 -1.11 -8.64 -7.48
CA SER A 40 0.13 -8.91 -6.74
C SER A 40 1.41 -8.61 -7.54
N LEU A 41 1.44 -8.93 -8.83
CA LEU A 41 2.64 -8.75 -9.67
C LEU A 41 2.79 -7.29 -10.10
N GLU A 42 1.68 -6.68 -10.49
CA GLU A 42 1.62 -5.28 -10.88
C GLU A 42 2.05 -4.38 -9.73
N LEU A 43 1.54 -4.62 -8.52
CA LEU A 43 1.91 -3.86 -7.34
C LEU A 43 3.39 -4.00 -7.02
N ALA A 44 3.97 -5.20 -7.14
CA ALA A 44 5.40 -5.41 -6.93
C ALA A 44 6.26 -4.61 -7.93
N ARG A 45 5.91 -4.65 -9.22
CA ARG A 45 6.66 -3.96 -10.28
C ARG A 45 6.52 -2.44 -10.18
N ARG A 46 5.30 -1.95 -9.99
CA ARG A 46 5.02 -0.51 -9.89
C ARG A 46 5.60 0.09 -8.61
N SER A 47 5.52 -0.62 -7.48
CA SER A 47 6.15 -0.17 -6.23
C SER A 47 7.67 -0.08 -6.35
N LYS A 48 8.31 -0.94 -7.16
CA LYS A 48 9.76 -0.85 -7.44
C LYS A 48 10.11 0.36 -8.32
N ALA A 49 9.29 0.62 -9.34
CA ALA A 49 9.52 1.70 -10.31
C ALA A 49 9.20 3.10 -9.76
N ASP A 50 8.34 3.16 -8.74
CA ASP A 50 8.04 4.38 -8.00
C ASP A 50 9.32 4.99 -7.39
N THR A 51 9.42 6.32 -7.37
CA THR A 51 10.62 7.02 -6.87
C THR A 51 10.57 7.28 -5.37
N ASN A 52 9.40 7.11 -4.75
CA ASN A 52 9.19 7.50 -3.38
C ASN A 52 9.80 6.48 -2.40
N PRO A 53 10.64 6.88 -1.44
CA PRO A 53 11.18 5.94 -0.45
C PRO A 53 10.10 5.35 0.48
N TRP A 54 8.93 5.98 0.61
CA TRP A 54 7.87 5.55 1.51
C TRP A 54 6.67 5.01 0.76
N VAL A 55 6.29 3.78 1.09
CA VAL A 55 5.14 3.09 0.48
C VAL A 55 4.18 2.64 1.58
N VAL A 56 2.93 3.10 1.53
CA VAL A 56 1.85 2.59 2.37
C VAL A 56 1.12 1.51 1.60
N PHE A 57 1.34 0.26 1.98
CA PHE A 57 0.80 -0.91 1.30
C PHE A 57 -0.51 -1.37 1.95
N CYS A 58 -1.61 -1.13 1.27
CA CYS A 58 -2.96 -1.57 1.61
C CYS A 58 -3.25 -2.95 1.02
N GLY A 59 -2.80 -3.99 1.69
CA GLY A 59 -3.04 -5.39 1.32
C GLY A 59 -2.66 -6.36 2.44
N VAL A 60 -2.30 -7.58 2.07
CA VAL A 60 -1.89 -8.64 3.03
C VAL A 60 -0.36 -8.73 3.15
N GLY A 61 0.10 -9.26 4.28
CA GLY A 61 1.49 -9.20 4.73
C GLY A 61 2.52 -9.73 3.72
N PHE A 62 2.25 -10.87 3.09
CA PHE A 62 3.20 -11.45 2.12
C PHE A 62 3.42 -10.53 0.91
N MET A 63 2.40 -9.78 0.49
CA MET A 63 2.51 -8.85 -0.64
C MET A 63 3.36 -7.64 -0.25
N GLY A 64 3.12 -7.06 0.93
CA GLY A 64 3.96 -5.97 1.45
C GLY A 64 5.42 -6.40 1.65
N GLN A 65 5.64 -7.61 2.16
CA GLN A 65 6.98 -8.20 2.29
C GLN A 65 7.64 -8.40 0.92
N SER A 66 6.88 -8.82 -0.09
CA SER A 66 7.39 -9.00 -1.46
C SER A 66 7.87 -7.67 -2.06
N VAL A 67 7.16 -6.56 -1.82
CA VAL A 67 7.63 -5.22 -2.20
C VAL A 67 8.94 -4.89 -1.51
N LYS A 68 9.07 -5.18 -0.21
CA LYS A 68 10.31 -4.94 0.54
C LYS A 68 11.48 -5.82 0.07
N VAL A 69 11.22 -7.04 -0.41
CA VAL A 69 12.24 -7.91 -1.00
C VAL A 69 12.72 -7.37 -2.35
N ILE A 70 11.80 -6.88 -3.18
CA ILE A 70 12.09 -6.40 -4.54
C ILE A 70 12.71 -5.00 -4.56
N ALA A 71 12.35 -4.16 -3.58
CA ALA A 71 12.81 -2.80 -3.38
C ALA A 71 13.30 -2.62 -1.93
N PRO A 72 14.48 -3.17 -1.58
CA PRO A 72 14.99 -3.20 -0.21
C PRO A 72 15.26 -1.81 0.39
N GLU A 73 15.49 -0.80 -0.45
CA GLU A 73 15.66 0.61 -0.04
C GLU A 73 14.34 1.26 0.42
N LYS A 74 13.19 0.78 -0.07
CA LYS A 74 11.89 1.37 0.25
C LYS A 74 11.42 1.00 1.66
N ARG A 75 10.81 1.94 2.35
CA ARG A 75 10.14 1.74 3.63
C ARG A 75 8.67 1.41 3.37
N VAL A 76 8.33 0.13 3.54
CA VAL A 76 6.96 -0.37 3.37
C VAL A 76 6.24 -0.33 4.73
N LEU A 77 5.18 0.47 4.79
CA LEU A 77 4.28 0.61 5.92
C LEU A 77 2.98 -0.13 5.61
N MET A 78 2.42 -0.83 6.59
CA MET A 78 1.14 -1.50 6.43
C MET A 78 0.18 -1.02 7.53
N PRO A 79 -0.98 -0.43 7.19
CA PRO A 79 -1.93 0.07 8.20
C PRO A 79 -2.40 -1.00 9.17
N LYS A 80 -2.52 -2.24 8.67
CA LYS A 80 -2.80 -3.43 9.47
C LYS A 80 -2.02 -4.60 8.91
N ILE A 81 -1.43 -5.40 9.79
CA ILE A 81 -0.85 -6.69 9.41
C ILE A 81 -2.00 -7.66 9.17
N ALA A 82 -2.47 -7.73 7.92
CA ALA A 82 -3.44 -8.71 7.46
C ALA A 82 -2.71 -9.96 6.92
N CYS A 83 -3.27 -11.15 7.10
CA CYS A 83 -2.65 -12.40 6.67
C CYS A 83 -3.53 -13.10 5.64
N CYS A 84 -2.91 -13.66 4.60
CA CYS A 84 -3.59 -14.58 3.69
C CYS A 84 -3.53 -15.98 4.29
N ALA A 85 -4.70 -16.58 4.56
CA ALA A 85 -4.77 -17.91 5.17
C ALA A 85 -4.03 -18.98 4.35
N MET A 86 -4.17 -18.95 3.01
CA MET A 86 -3.48 -19.85 2.10
C MET A 86 -1.95 -19.69 2.16
N ALA A 87 -1.46 -18.45 2.26
CA ALA A 87 -0.02 -18.19 2.35
C ALA A 87 0.62 -18.72 3.65
N ARG A 88 -0.19 -19.00 4.69
CA ARG A 88 0.26 -19.57 5.98
C ARG A 88 0.16 -21.10 6.02
N MET A 89 -0.31 -21.75 4.96
CA MET A 89 -0.42 -23.21 4.89
C MET A 89 0.88 -23.89 4.43
N MET A 90 1.92 -23.12 4.13
CA MET A 90 3.28 -23.59 3.84
C MET A 90 4.16 -23.54 5.08
#